data_AF-A0A7R9L2F2-F1
#
_entry.id   AF-A0A7R9L2F2-F1
#
_cell.length_a   1.000
_cell.length_b   1.000
_cell.length_c   1.000
_cell.angle_alpha   90.00
_cell.angle_beta   90.00
_cell.angle_gamma   90.00
#
_symmetry.space_group_name_H-M   'P 1'
#
loop_
_entity.id
_entity.type
_entity.pdbx_description
1 polymer ?
#
loop_
_entity_poly.entity_id
_entity_poly.type
_entity_poly.pdbx_seq_one_letter_code
_entity_poly.pdbx_strand_id
1 'polypeptide(L)'
;MRDGYESVVGGGHYDGAHVRVAPTDRVKTNRPYTYQPRGCGQPGEYIQLTDGFMESLLNYEAEIQQKTPSVKKAIVTLTDRVKTNKPYTYQPRGCGQPGEYIQLTDGFIESLLDDKASEKFDYPEKHLVHEWAHYRYGVFDEYSADGDPKYPAFYMENGTIYPTTCVKGIKGRQEDMEGKPCKIYAGGQVAPDCRFVPDPMDTNALASIMFMPHMKSIEKFCQNDTDDPRLRHNIYAPNKQNIQCNYRSTWEVIESNRDFKNQ
;
A
#
# COMPACT_ATOMS: atom_id res chain seq x y z
N MET A 1 3.30 9.15 33.04
CA MET A 1 4.07 9.03 31.79
C MET A 1 4.62 7.62 31.78
N ARG A 2 4.03 6.72 30.99
CA ARG A 2 4.57 5.37 30.77
C ARG A 2 5.23 5.43 29.41
N ASP A 3 6.53 5.16 29.37
CA ASP A 3 7.33 5.14 28.16
C ASP A 3 6.74 4.11 27.18
N GLY A 4 6.40 4.56 25.98
CA GLY A 4 5.60 3.84 24.97
C GLY A 4 6.36 2.77 24.18
N TYR A 5 7.32 2.09 24.80
CA TYR A 5 8.13 1.08 24.14
C TYR A 5 7.72 -0.33 24.60
N GLU A 6 7.23 -1.16 23.68
CA GLU A 6 7.05 -2.60 23.90
C GLU A 6 8.05 -3.38 23.04
N SER A 7 8.78 -4.30 23.67
CA SER A 7 9.83 -5.12 23.04
C SER A 7 9.26 -6.23 22.16
N VAL A 8 9.84 -6.42 20.96
CA VAL A 8 9.51 -7.50 20.02
C VAL A 8 10.62 -8.57 19.99
N VAL A 9 10.30 -9.79 19.54
CA VAL A 9 11.30 -10.83 19.22
C VAL A 9 12.33 -10.22 18.26
N GLY A 10 13.60 -10.21 18.66
CA GLY A 10 14.69 -9.55 17.91
C GLY A 10 15.24 -8.28 18.57
N GLY A 11 14.65 -7.80 19.67
CA GLY A 11 15.22 -6.73 20.50
C GLY A 11 14.98 -5.31 19.98
N GLY A 12 14.21 -5.13 18.90
CA GLY A 12 13.78 -3.84 18.40
C GLY A 12 12.72 -3.18 19.29
N HIS A 13 12.72 -1.84 19.33
CA HIS A 13 11.68 -1.01 19.93
C HIS A 13 11.03 -0.20 18.80
N TYR A 14 9.70 -0.25 18.69
CA TYR A 14 8.95 0.49 17.67
C TYR A 14 8.00 1.51 18.29
N ASP A 15 8.13 2.78 17.89
CA ASP A 15 7.31 3.91 18.36
C ASP A 15 6.29 4.38 17.30
N GLY A 16 5.96 3.56 16.28
CA GLY A 16 5.14 4.07 15.16
C GLY A 16 4.49 3.08 14.18
N ALA A 17 4.59 1.76 14.40
CA ALA A 17 4.00 0.80 13.45
C ALA A 17 2.49 0.62 13.68
N HIS A 18 1.68 0.92 12.65
CA HIS A 18 0.22 0.70 12.64
C HIS A 18 -0.17 -0.78 12.46
N VAL A 19 0.73 -1.61 11.91
CA VAL A 19 0.63 -3.08 11.89
C VAL A 19 1.93 -3.63 12.45
N ARG A 20 1.85 -4.54 13.41
CA ARG A 20 2.99 -5.09 14.16
C ARG A 20 2.97 -6.60 14.09
N VAL A 21 4.12 -7.22 13.84
CA VAL A 21 4.31 -8.63 14.17
C VAL A 21 5.08 -8.73 15.48
N ALA A 22 4.54 -9.46 16.45
CA ALA A 22 5.10 -9.56 17.79
C ALA A 22 4.66 -10.88 18.44
N PRO A 23 5.38 -11.33 19.49
CA PRO A 23 5.06 -12.58 20.13
C PRO A 23 3.66 -12.56 20.71
N THR A 24 3.04 -13.73 20.72
CA THR A 24 1.70 -13.93 21.27
C THR A 24 1.67 -13.45 22.73
N ASP A 25 0.89 -12.42 23.03
CA ASP A 25 0.70 -11.93 24.40
C ASP A 25 0.16 -13.09 25.26
N ARG A 26 0.68 -13.25 26.49
CA ARG A 26 0.41 -14.40 27.38
C ARG A 26 -1.08 -14.60 27.70
N VAL A 27 -1.93 -13.64 27.35
CA VAL A 27 -3.37 -13.59 27.62
C VAL A 27 -4.21 -13.78 26.35
N LYS A 28 -3.63 -13.80 25.14
CA LYS A 28 -4.37 -13.88 23.86
C LYS A 28 -4.01 -15.12 23.03
N THR A 29 -4.97 -15.57 22.23
CA THR A 29 -4.80 -16.66 21.23
C THR A 29 -3.86 -16.24 20.09
N ASN A 30 -3.29 -17.18 19.32
CA ASN A 30 -2.52 -16.95 18.06
C ASN A 30 -3.37 -16.35 16.91
N ARG A 31 -4.25 -15.40 17.20
CA ARG A 31 -5.15 -14.77 16.24
C ARG A 31 -4.77 -13.30 16.09
N PRO A 32 -4.78 -12.76 14.86
CA PRO A 32 -4.68 -11.33 14.64
C PRO A 32 -5.73 -10.56 15.43
N TYR A 33 -5.36 -9.39 15.96
CA TYR A 33 -6.29 -8.50 16.65
C TYR A 33 -5.91 -7.03 16.45
N THR A 34 -6.87 -6.13 16.62
CA THR A 34 -6.60 -4.68 16.67
C THR A 34 -6.59 -4.21 18.12
N TYR A 35 -5.58 -3.46 18.53
CA TYR A 35 -5.53 -2.82 19.85
C TYR A 35 -6.17 -1.43 19.79
N GLN A 36 -7.27 -1.23 20.52
CA GLN A 36 -8.10 -0.02 20.48
C GLN A 36 -8.42 0.47 21.90
N PRO A 37 -7.45 1.05 22.62
CA PRO A 37 -7.66 1.47 24.02
C PRO A 37 -8.51 2.73 24.16
N ARG A 38 -8.71 3.49 23.07
CA ARG A 38 -9.27 4.86 23.11
C ARG A 38 -10.80 4.93 22.92
N GLY A 39 -11.50 3.80 22.96
CA GLY A 39 -12.96 3.74 22.85
C GLY A 39 -13.47 3.95 21.42
N CYS A 40 -14.80 3.99 21.27
CA CYS A 40 -15.46 4.05 19.97
C CYS A 40 -15.15 5.36 19.21
N GLY A 41 -14.97 5.27 17.90
CA GLY A 41 -14.70 6.42 17.03
C GLY A 41 -13.27 6.97 17.10
N GLN A 42 -12.41 6.43 17.97
CA GLN A 42 -11.00 6.78 18.03
C GLN A 42 -10.17 5.79 17.20
N PRO A 43 -9.09 6.23 16.53
CA PRO A 43 -8.18 5.32 15.84
C PRO A 43 -7.63 4.25 16.78
N GLY A 44 -7.59 3.01 16.28
CA GLY A 44 -6.80 1.95 16.93
C GLY A 44 -5.33 2.30 16.92
N GLU A 45 -4.59 1.85 17.93
CA GLU A 45 -3.15 2.14 18.01
C GLU A 45 -2.35 1.24 17.07
N TYR A 46 -2.75 -0.03 16.93
CA TYR A 46 -2.11 -0.96 16.00
C TYR A 46 -2.95 -2.21 15.72
N ILE A 47 -2.64 -2.89 14.62
CA ILE A 47 -3.03 -4.28 14.35
C ILE A 47 -1.87 -5.17 14.76
N GLN A 48 -2.13 -6.16 15.62
CA GLN A 48 -1.19 -7.20 16.00
C GLN A 48 -1.41 -8.43 15.14
N LEU A 49 -0.37 -8.86 14.43
CA LEU A 49 -0.23 -10.19 13.87
C LEU A 49 0.69 -10.98 14.82
N THR A 50 0.25 -12.12 15.34
CA THR A 50 1.12 -12.90 16.25
C THR A 50 2.18 -13.65 15.45
N ASP A 51 3.38 -13.80 15.99
CA ASP A 51 4.43 -14.66 15.43
C ASP A 51 3.89 -16.04 15.03
N GLY A 52 3.20 -16.72 15.93
CA GLY A 52 2.58 -18.03 15.65
C GLY A 52 1.47 -18.00 14.59
N PHE A 53 0.86 -16.84 14.32
CA PHE A 53 -0.09 -16.70 13.20
C PHE A 53 0.68 -16.58 11.89
N MET A 54 1.74 -15.77 11.84
CA MET A 54 2.57 -15.61 10.66
C MET A 54 3.36 -16.88 10.33
N GLU A 55 3.87 -17.60 11.33
CA GLU A 55 4.48 -18.91 11.16
C GLU A 55 3.48 -19.96 10.65
N SER A 56 2.22 -19.90 11.12
CA SER A 56 1.18 -20.80 10.60
C SER A 56 0.88 -20.55 9.12
N LEU A 57 1.07 -19.31 8.63
CA LEU A 57 1.01 -19.00 7.22
C LEU A 57 2.18 -19.69 6.49
N LEU A 58 3.43 -19.45 6.90
CA LEU A 58 4.61 -20.06 6.27
C LEU A 58 4.57 -21.60 6.25
N ASN A 59 4.06 -22.22 7.31
CA ASN A 59 3.96 -23.67 7.42
C ASN A 59 2.75 -24.28 6.67
N TYR A 60 1.81 -23.46 6.17
CA TYR A 60 0.63 -23.94 5.44
C TYR A 60 0.99 -24.64 4.12
N GLU A 61 2.11 -24.27 3.50
CA GLU A 61 2.59 -24.93 2.27
C GLU A 61 3.09 -26.37 2.52
N ALA A 62 3.59 -26.68 3.71
CA ALA A 62 4.11 -28.01 4.05
C ALA A 62 2.99 -29.06 4.20
N GLU A 63 1.76 -28.65 4.56
CA GLU A 63 0.64 -29.57 4.82
C GLU A 63 -0.18 -29.91 3.56
N ILE A 64 -0.17 -29.07 2.52
CA ILE A 64 -0.96 -29.30 1.29
C ILE A 64 -0.38 -30.44 0.44
N GLN A 65 0.90 -30.79 0.59
CA GLN A 65 1.48 -31.93 -0.13
C GLN A 65 0.90 -33.30 0.27
N GLN A 66 0.10 -33.40 1.35
CA GLN A 66 -0.37 -34.70 1.87
C GLN A 66 -1.90 -34.91 1.87
N LYS A 67 -2.72 -33.90 1.61
CA LYS A 67 -4.18 -34.07 1.51
C LYS A 67 -4.74 -33.18 0.43
N THR A 68 -5.61 -33.72 -0.44
CA THR A 68 -6.44 -32.94 -1.36
C THR A 68 -7.44 -32.14 -0.52
N PRO A 69 -7.33 -30.81 -0.37
CA PRO A 69 -8.32 -30.06 0.35
C PRO A 69 -9.28 -29.49 -0.69
N SER A 70 -10.58 -29.69 -0.47
CA SER A 70 -11.57 -28.75 -0.96
C SER A 70 -11.30 -27.39 -0.30
N VAL A 71 -10.37 -26.61 -0.88
CA VAL A 71 -10.01 -25.28 -0.38
C VAL A 71 -11.22 -24.39 -0.62
N LYS A 72 -11.92 -24.05 0.46
CA LYS A 72 -12.84 -22.91 0.46
C LYS A 72 -12.05 -21.70 -0.04
N LYS A 73 -12.55 -21.00 -1.06
CA LYS A 73 -11.89 -19.88 -1.75
C LYS A 73 -11.07 -19.03 -0.77
N ALA A 74 -9.75 -19.20 -0.79
CA ALA A 74 -8.85 -18.49 0.12
C ALA A 74 -8.76 -17.03 -0.30
N ILE A 75 -8.95 -16.12 0.64
CA ILE A 75 -8.83 -14.67 0.41
C ILE A 75 -7.36 -14.25 0.34
N VAL A 76 -6.50 -14.94 1.09
CA VAL A 76 -5.05 -14.76 1.06
C VAL A 76 -4.41 -16.06 0.64
N THR A 77 -3.54 -16.02 -0.36
CA THR A 77 -2.77 -17.17 -0.85
C THR A 77 -1.28 -16.95 -0.64
N LEU A 78 -0.57 -18.01 -0.29
CA LEU A 78 0.88 -18.02 -0.12
C LEU A 78 1.52 -18.70 -1.31
N THR A 79 2.70 -18.23 -1.70
CA THR A 79 3.49 -18.91 -2.73
C THR A 79 4.98 -18.67 -2.60
N ASP A 80 5.72 -19.74 -2.83
CA ASP A 80 7.16 -19.84 -3.06
C ASP A 80 7.65 -19.28 -4.42
N ARG A 81 6.76 -19.00 -5.39
CA ARG A 81 7.10 -19.03 -6.84
C ARG A 81 6.96 -17.74 -7.63
N VAL A 82 6.97 -16.57 -7.00
CA VAL A 82 6.97 -15.31 -7.75
C VAL A 82 8.38 -14.76 -7.89
N LYS A 83 8.80 -14.41 -9.11
CA LYS A 83 10.11 -13.75 -9.38
C LYS A 83 10.29 -12.44 -8.60
N THR A 84 9.21 -11.86 -8.12
CA THR A 84 9.19 -10.66 -7.28
C THR A 84 8.53 -11.03 -5.95
N ASN A 85 9.22 -10.86 -4.82
CA ASN A 85 8.64 -11.04 -3.48
C ASN A 85 7.56 -9.97 -3.13
N LYS A 86 6.98 -9.30 -4.14
CA LYS A 86 6.02 -8.22 -3.93
C LYS A 86 4.64 -8.82 -3.69
N PRO A 87 3.88 -8.34 -2.69
CA PRO A 87 2.49 -8.75 -2.54
C PRO A 87 1.68 -8.19 -3.72
N TYR A 88 0.57 -8.84 -4.08
CA TYR A 88 -0.35 -8.31 -5.09
C TYR A 88 -1.78 -8.78 -4.85
N THR A 89 -2.74 -8.01 -5.37
CA THR A 89 -4.16 -8.34 -5.33
C THR A 89 -4.68 -8.65 -6.73
N TYR A 90 -5.34 -9.80 -6.89
CA TYR A 90 -6.08 -10.07 -8.12
C TYR A 90 -7.43 -9.36 -8.10
N GLN A 91 -7.53 -8.26 -8.84
CA GLN A 91 -8.72 -7.39 -8.90
C GLN A 91 -9.26 -7.22 -10.34
N PRO A 92 -9.98 -8.21 -10.90
CA PRO A 92 -10.47 -8.14 -12.27
C PRO A 92 -11.71 -7.24 -12.45
N ARG A 93 -12.29 -6.72 -11.36
CA ARG A 93 -13.55 -5.96 -11.35
C ARG A 93 -13.30 -4.45 -11.38
N GLY A 94 -14.39 -3.68 -11.50
CA GLY A 94 -14.35 -2.23 -11.56
C GLY A 94 -14.27 -1.53 -10.20
N CYS A 95 -14.28 -0.21 -10.22
CA CYS A 95 -14.18 0.63 -9.02
C CYS A 95 -15.22 0.28 -7.95
N GLY A 96 -14.79 0.22 -6.68
CA GLY A 96 -15.67 -0.07 -5.55
C GLY A 96 -16.01 -1.55 -5.38
N GLN A 97 -15.56 -2.41 -6.30
CA GLN A 97 -15.81 -3.85 -6.25
C GLN A 97 -14.61 -4.58 -5.65
N PRO A 98 -14.82 -5.48 -4.68
CA PRO A 98 -13.72 -6.17 -4.04
C PRO A 98 -12.96 -7.05 -5.02
N GLY A 99 -11.65 -7.15 -4.80
CA GLY A 99 -10.77 -8.12 -5.42
C GLY A 99 -11.16 -9.56 -5.07
N GLU A 100 -10.51 -10.51 -5.74
CA GLU A 100 -10.78 -11.94 -5.56
C GLU A 100 -9.92 -12.54 -4.45
N TYR A 101 -8.63 -12.21 -4.43
CA TYR A 101 -7.65 -12.67 -3.45
C TYR A 101 -6.42 -11.74 -3.42
N ILE A 102 -5.72 -11.76 -2.29
CA ILE A 102 -4.38 -11.19 -2.10
C ILE A 102 -3.38 -12.34 -2.13
N GLN A 103 -2.28 -12.18 -2.83
CA GLN A 103 -1.16 -13.10 -2.81
C GLN A 103 0.02 -12.48 -2.06
N LEU A 104 0.48 -13.19 -1.04
CA LEU A 104 1.68 -12.85 -0.29
C LEU A 104 2.75 -13.90 -0.59
N THR A 105 4.00 -13.50 -0.71
CA THR A 105 5.13 -14.43 -0.82
C THR A 105 5.76 -14.64 0.53
N ASP A 106 6.44 -15.77 0.75
CA ASP A 106 7.18 -16.03 2.00
C ASP A 106 8.17 -14.90 2.31
N GLY A 107 8.92 -14.45 1.30
CA GLY A 107 9.86 -13.33 1.45
C GLY A 107 9.21 -11.96 1.72
N PHE A 108 7.89 -11.81 1.57
CA PHE A 108 7.15 -10.63 2.03
C PHE A 108 6.66 -10.80 3.46
N ILE A 109 6.27 -12.03 3.83
CA ILE A 109 5.95 -12.34 5.23
C ILE A 109 7.20 -12.18 6.10
N GLU A 110 8.35 -12.67 5.65
CA GLU A 110 9.63 -12.49 6.33
C GLU A 110 9.97 -11.01 6.50
N SER A 111 9.66 -10.14 5.53
CA SER A 111 9.91 -8.71 5.67
C SER A 111 8.99 -8.02 6.69
N LEU A 112 7.82 -8.59 6.98
CA LEU A 112 6.98 -8.16 8.11
C LEU A 112 7.49 -8.66 9.47
N LEU A 113 8.36 -9.67 9.50
CA LEU A 113 8.89 -10.32 10.71
C LEU A 113 10.26 -9.80 11.13
N ASP A 114 11.14 -9.50 10.17
CA ASP A 114 12.53 -9.13 10.41
C ASP A 114 12.85 -7.76 9.83
N ASP A 115 13.26 -6.85 10.70
CA ASP A 115 13.73 -5.50 10.39
C ASP A 115 14.81 -5.50 9.31
N LYS A 116 15.67 -6.53 9.25
CA LYS A 116 16.73 -6.65 8.23
C LYS A 116 16.19 -7.12 6.88
N ALA A 117 15.11 -7.89 6.86
CA ALA A 117 14.43 -8.29 5.63
C ALA A 117 13.56 -7.15 5.06
N SER A 118 13.22 -6.15 5.89
CA SER A 118 12.47 -4.96 5.48
C SER A 118 13.25 -4.02 4.53
N GLU A 119 14.58 -4.12 4.45
CA GLU A 119 15.42 -3.32 3.53
C GLU A 119 14.99 -3.41 2.05
N LYS A 120 14.25 -4.48 1.68
CA LYS A 120 13.72 -4.68 0.32
C LYS A 120 12.39 -3.96 0.05
N PHE A 121 11.64 -3.61 1.09
CA PHE A 121 10.28 -3.07 1.00
C PHE A 121 10.10 -1.69 1.66
N ASP A 122 11.13 -1.20 2.37
CA ASP A 122 11.14 0.00 3.22
C ASP A 122 10.08 -0.01 4.35
N TYR A 123 8.81 -0.14 4.00
CA TYR A 123 7.63 -0.15 4.87
C TYR A 123 6.65 -1.26 4.45
N PRO A 124 6.95 -2.54 4.71
CA PRO A 124 6.13 -3.67 4.27
C PRO A 124 4.69 -3.63 4.79
N GLU A 125 4.45 -3.02 5.96
CA GLU A 125 3.12 -2.79 6.51
C GLU A 125 2.25 -1.87 5.62
N LYS A 126 2.85 -0.87 4.96
CA LYS A 126 2.14 0.03 4.04
C LYS A 126 1.78 -0.67 2.74
N HIS A 127 2.65 -1.57 2.27
CA HIS A 127 2.36 -2.45 1.15
C HIS A 127 1.21 -3.42 1.46
N LEU A 128 1.13 -3.95 2.69
CA LEU A 128 -0.01 -4.77 3.10
C LEU A 128 -1.32 -3.97 3.10
N VAL A 129 -1.32 -2.74 3.59
CA VAL A 129 -2.50 -1.85 3.56
C VAL A 129 -2.90 -1.50 2.12
N HIS A 130 -1.92 -1.25 1.25
CA HIS A 130 -2.13 -1.00 -0.17
C HIS A 130 -2.89 -2.17 -0.85
N GLU A 131 -2.42 -3.40 -0.67
CA GLU A 131 -3.09 -4.58 -1.23
C GLU A 131 -4.45 -4.87 -0.58
N TRP A 132 -4.56 -4.65 0.74
CA TRP A 132 -5.86 -4.74 1.40
C TRP A 132 -6.88 -3.76 0.83
N ALA A 133 -6.46 -2.53 0.49
CA ALA A 133 -7.34 -1.53 -0.10
C ALA A 133 -7.84 -1.95 -1.48
N HIS A 134 -6.97 -2.48 -2.35
CA HIS A 134 -7.38 -3.12 -3.61
C HIS A 134 -8.42 -4.20 -3.37
N TYR A 135 -8.13 -5.13 -2.46
CA TYR A 135 -8.98 -6.29 -2.22
C TYR A 135 -10.34 -5.90 -1.63
N ARG A 136 -10.36 -5.09 -0.56
CA ARG A 136 -11.58 -4.85 0.21
C ARG A 136 -12.47 -3.80 -0.44
N TYR A 137 -11.86 -2.74 -0.96
CA TYR A 137 -12.57 -1.54 -1.41
C TYR A 137 -12.60 -1.39 -2.92
N GLY A 138 -11.78 -2.12 -3.68
CA GLY A 138 -11.77 -2.01 -5.14
C GLY A 138 -11.27 -0.66 -5.64
N VAL A 139 -10.26 -0.12 -4.97
CA VAL A 139 -9.51 1.07 -5.41
C VAL A 139 -8.33 0.64 -6.28
N PHE A 140 -7.69 1.57 -6.99
CA PHE A 140 -6.60 1.28 -7.92
C PHE A 140 -5.35 2.10 -7.62
N ASP A 141 -4.24 1.73 -8.28
CA ASP A 141 -2.99 2.46 -8.17
C ASP A 141 -3.13 3.90 -8.65
N GLU A 142 -2.47 4.78 -7.91
CA GLU A 142 -2.39 6.22 -8.22
C GLU A 142 -1.04 6.61 -8.84
N TYR A 143 -0.17 5.62 -9.08
CA TYR A 143 1.04 5.72 -9.92
C TYR A 143 0.80 5.05 -11.29
N SER A 144 1.76 5.28 -12.18
CA SER A 144 1.83 4.65 -13.50
C SER A 144 2.79 3.48 -13.46
N ALA A 145 2.45 2.38 -14.12
CA ALA A 145 3.45 1.36 -14.42
C ALA A 145 4.43 1.89 -15.47
N ASP A 146 5.69 1.50 -15.37
CA ASP A 146 6.73 1.95 -16.28
C ASP A 146 6.35 1.67 -17.75
N GLY A 147 6.34 2.71 -18.58
CA GLY A 147 6.00 2.61 -19.99
C GLY A 147 4.54 2.30 -20.31
N ASP A 148 3.61 2.37 -19.35
CA ASP A 148 2.18 2.16 -19.62
C ASP A 148 1.57 3.32 -20.41
N PRO A 149 1.15 3.14 -21.67
CA PRO A 149 0.57 4.21 -22.47
C PRO A 149 -0.85 4.58 -22.04
N LYS A 150 -1.54 3.69 -21.30
CA LYS A 150 -2.91 3.92 -20.82
C LYS A 150 -2.92 4.79 -19.56
N TYR A 151 -1.91 4.62 -18.71
CA TYR A 151 -1.71 5.38 -17.48
C TYR A 151 -0.32 6.03 -17.55
N PRO A 152 -0.17 7.18 -18.24
CA PRO A 152 1.14 7.75 -18.50
C PRO A 152 1.74 8.35 -17.22
N ALA A 153 3.06 8.19 -17.02
CA ALA A 153 3.78 8.73 -15.87
C ALA A 153 3.78 10.26 -15.78
N PHE A 154 3.49 10.95 -16.89
CA PHE A 154 3.44 12.40 -16.98
C PHE A 154 2.25 12.86 -17.81
N TYR A 155 1.72 14.04 -17.47
CA TYR A 155 0.64 14.69 -18.20
C TYR A 155 0.89 16.20 -18.31
N MET A 156 0.21 16.85 -19.25
CA MET A 156 0.32 18.29 -19.46
C MET A 156 -0.94 19.00 -18.97
N GLU A 157 -0.76 20.08 -18.22
CA GLU A 157 -1.82 20.97 -17.76
C GLU A 157 -1.34 22.42 -17.97
N ASN A 158 -2.08 23.21 -18.74
CA ASN A 158 -1.76 24.61 -19.05
C ASN A 158 -0.31 24.84 -19.54
N GLY A 159 0.17 23.95 -20.42
CA GLY A 159 1.52 24.03 -21.00
C GLY A 159 2.66 23.60 -20.06
N THR A 160 2.34 23.15 -18.85
CA THR A 160 3.31 22.63 -17.89
C THR A 160 3.19 21.11 -17.78
N ILE A 161 4.33 20.43 -17.73
CA ILE A 161 4.40 18.97 -17.57
C ILE A 161 4.40 18.64 -16.08
N TYR A 162 3.49 17.76 -15.67
CA TYR A 162 3.34 17.28 -14.30
C TYR A 162 3.53 15.77 -14.24
N PRO A 163 4.14 15.23 -13.17
CA PRO A 163 4.10 13.81 -12.91
C PRO A 163 2.68 13.38 -12.52
N THR A 164 2.29 12.18 -12.93
CA THR A 164 1.02 11.55 -12.55
C THR A 164 1.11 11.08 -11.09
N THR A 165 0.58 11.89 -10.18
CA THR A 165 0.60 11.65 -8.73
C THR A 165 -0.77 11.92 -8.10
N CYS A 166 -1.09 11.27 -6.97
CA CYS A 166 -2.37 11.58 -6.30
C CYS A 166 -2.41 12.99 -5.73
N VAL A 167 -1.30 13.51 -5.21
CA VAL A 167 -1.23 14.85 -4.62
C VAL A 167 -0.26 15.71 -5.45
N LYS A 168 -0.62 16.97 -5.71
CA LYS A 168 0.26 17.92 -6.42
C LYS A 168 1.37 18.43 -5.49
N GLY A 169 2.53 18.76 -6.06
CA GLY A 169 3.62 19.44 -5.33
C GLY A 169 4.58 18.52 -4.58
N ILE A 170 4.50 17.20 -4.82
CA ILE A 170 5.50 16.23 -4.34
C ILE A 170 6.84 16.54 -5.02
N LYS A 171 7.90 16.67 -4.22
CA LYS A 171 9.26 16.88 -4.72
C LYS A 171 9.84 15.58 -5.24
N GLY A 172 10.64 15.68 -6.31
CA GLY A 172 11.27 14.52 -6.91
C GLY A 172 12.00 14.89 -8.19
N ARG A 173 12.50 13.86 -8.87
CA ARG A 173 13.24 13.96 -10.13
C ARG A 173 12.47 13.26 -11.24
N GLN A 174 12.70 13.72 -12.47
CA GLN A 174 12.20 13.06 -13.68
C GLN A 174 13.42 12.43 -14.35
N GLU A 175 13.45 11.10 -14.36
CA GLU A 175 14.57 10.33 -14.88
C GLU A 175 14.10 9.22 -15.81
N ASP A 176 14.94 8.86 -16.78
CA ASP A 176 14.78 7.64 -17.56
C ASP A 176 15.21 6.40 -16.74
N MET A 177 15.10 5.22 -17.35
CA MET A 177 15.47 3.94 -16.73
C MET A 177 16.97 3.85 -16.38
N GLU A 178 17.82 4.64 -17.03
CA GLU A 178 19.25 4.75 -16.75
C GLU A 178 19.60 5.84 -15.74
N GLY A 179 18.60 6.55 -15.18
CA GLY A 179 18.80 7.61 -14.20
C GLY A 179 19.24 8.95 -14.80
N LYS A 180 19.09 9.15 -16.11
CA LYS A 180 19.42 10.41 -16.80
C LYS A 180 18.19 11.30 -16.91
N PRO A 181 18.35 12.61 -17.16
CA PRO A 181 17.22 13.51 -17.35
C PRO A 181 16.28 13.06 -18.47
N CYS A 182 14.98 13.15 -18.19
CA CYS A 182 13.95 12.80 -19.13
C CYS A 182 14.03 13.54 -20.46
N LYS A 183 13.87 12.80 -21.56
CA LYS A 183 13.72 13.39 -22.90
C LYS A 183 12.29 13.90 -23.09
N ILE A 184 12.19 15.17 -23.47
CA ILE A 184 10.92 15.83 -23.79
C ILE A 184 10.92 16.15 -25.29
N TYR A 185 9.94 15.64 -26.02
CA TYR A 185 9.77 15.89 -27.45
C TYR A 185 9.04 17.21 -27.72
N ALA A 186 9.13 17.68 -28.97
CA ALA A 186 8.35 18.84 -29.42
C ALA A 186 6.85 18.61 -29.15
N GLY A 187 6.19 19.60 -28.56
CA GLY A 187 4.80 19.46 -28.08
C GLY A 187 4.68 18.99 -26.63
N GLY A 188 5.79 18.77 -25.93
CA GLY A 188 5.84 18.48 -24.49
C GLY A 188 5.47 17.04 -24.12
N GLN A 189 5.51 16.12 -25.08
CA GLN A 189 5.42 14.70 -24.81
C GLN A 189 6.70 14.21 -24.12
N VAL A 190 6.55 13.55 -22.97
CA VAL A 190 7.66 12.92 -22.25
C VAL A 190 7.92 11.52 -22.83
N ALA A 191 9.17 11.10 -22.89
CA ALA A 191 9.54 9.78 -23.39
C ALA A 191 8.91 8.64 -22.55
N PRO A 192 8.52 7.50 -23.16
CA PRO A 192 7.82 6.43 -22.44
C PRO A 192 8.63 5.74 -21.34
N ASP A 193 9.97 5.77 -21.45
CA ASP A 193 10.93 5.22 -20.49
C ASP A 193 11.19 6.15 -19.30
N CYS A 194 10.52 7.30 -19.25
CA CYS A 194 10.59 8.21 -18.13
C CYS A 194 9.68 7.83 -16.98
N ARG A 195 10.17 8.08 -15.77
CA ARG A 195 9.42 7.95 -14.52
C ARG A 195 9.66 9.13 -13.60
N PHE A 196 8.73 9.34 -12.69
CA PHE A 196 8.89 10.26 -11.58
C PHE A 196 9.45 9.50 -10.38
N VAL A 197 10.59 9.93 -9.87
CA VAL A 197 11.19 9.39 -8.66
C VAL A 197 11.03 10.42 -7.55
N PRO A 198 10.17 10.15 -6.54
CA PRO A 198 9.97 11.08 -5.44
C PRO A 198 11.26 11.24 -4.61
N ASP A 199 11.43 12.41 -4.00
CA ASP A 199 12.48 12.61 -3.01
C ASP A 199 12.07 11.88 -1.71
N PRO A 200 12.84 10.85 -1.27
CA PRO A 200 12.49 10.08 -0.07
C PRO A 200 12.49 10.92 1.21
N MET A 201 13.11 12.10 1.19
CA MET A 201 13.15 13.05 2.31
C MET A 201 12.02 14.08 2.27
N ASP A 202 11.14 14.06 1.25
CA ASP A 202 10.02 14.99 1.18
C ASP A 202 8.94 14.66 2.22
N THR A 203 8.84 15.52 3.21
CA THR A 203 7.83 15.44 4.27
C THR A 203 6.50 16.10 3.89
N ASN A 204 6.40 16.70 2.70
CA ASN A 204 5.18 17.34 2.22
C ASN A 204 4.21 16.39 1.52
N ALA A 205 4.57 15.12 1.33
CA ALA A 205 3.68 14.09 0.80
C ALA A 205 3.13 13.23 1.95
N LEU A 206 1.88 13.46 2.37
CA LEU A 206 1.22 12.65 3.40
C LEU A 206 0.33 11.54 2.80
N ALA A 207 -0.10 11.74 1.56
CA ALA A 207 -0.85 10.79 0.76
C ALA A 207 -0.20 10.62 -0.64
N SER A 208 -0.37 9.48 -1.31
CA SER A 208 -1.29 8.38 -0.97
C SER A 208 -0.57 7.05 -0.76
N ILE A 209 -1.10 6.21 0.13
CA ILE A 209 -0.71 4.79 0.24
C ILE A 209 -0.89 4.06 -1.10
N MET A 210 -1.86 4.48 -1.94
CA MET A 210 -2.05 3.93 -3.29
C MET A 210 -1.05 4.47 -4.32
N PHE A 211 -0.18 5.40 -3.93
CA PHE A 211 0.84 5.99 -4.79
C PHE A 211 2.25 5.54 -4.41
N MET A 212 2.68 5.75 -3.15
CA MET A 212 4.07 5.54 -2.72
C MET A 212 4.15 4.89 -1.34
N PRO A 213 3.73 3.63 -1.18
CA PRO A 213 3.78 2.94 0.11
C PRO A 213 5.21 2.78 0.66
N HIS A 214 6.25 2.98 -0.16
CA HIS A 214 7.67 2.93 0.24
C HIS A 214 8.19 4.22 0.89
N MET A 215 7.42 5.32 0.89
CA MET A 215 7.88 6.58 1.48
C MET A 215 7.52 6.69 2.97
N LYS A 216 8.46 7.19 3.78
CA LYS A 216 8.29 7.36 5.23
C LYS A 216 7.09 8.25 5.58
N SER A 217 6.96 9.38 4.91
CA SER A 217 5.95 10.42 5.16
C SER A 217 4.53 10.02 4.81
N ILE A 218 4.34 8.94 4.01
CA ILE A 218 3.03 8.49 3.57
C ILE A 218 2.33 7.71 4.68
N GLU A 219 1.18 8.21 5.13
CA GLU A 219 0.39 7.61 6.22
C GLU A 219 -1.10 7.52 5.89
N LYS A 220 -1.55 8.18 4.81
CA LYS A 220 -2.97 8.34 4.49
C LYS A 220 -3.29 8.01 3.04
N PHE A 221 -4.58 7.80 2.77
CA PHE A 221 -5.13 7.84 1.41
C PHE A 221 -5.40 9.29 1.01
N CYS A 222 -5.35 9.59 -0.29
CA CYS A 222 -5.75 10.92 -0.73
C CYS A 222 -7.28 11.08 -0.76
N GLN A 223 -7.71 12.30 -0.47
CA GLN A 223 -9.11 12.64 -0.24
C GLN A 223 -9.50 13.97 -0.88
N ASN A 224 -10.79 14.13 -1.18
CA ASN A 224 -11.34 15.34 -1.79
C ASN A 224 -11.66 16.42 -0.74
N ASP A 225 -12.28 16.02 0.37
CA ASP A 225 -12.72 16.94 1.43
C ASP A 225 -11.61 17.14 2.48
N THR A 226 -10.70 18.08 2.22
CA THR A 226 -9.61 18.42 3.14
C THR A 226 -9.05 19.81 2.89
N ASP A 227 -8.78 20.52 3.99
CA ASP A 227 -8.00 21.77 3.98
C ASP A 227 -6.49 21.51 3.92
N ASP A 228 -6.03 20.26 4.15
CA ASP A 228 -4.61 19.90 4.08
C ASP A 228 -4.23 19.64 2.61
N PRO A 229 -3.44 20.53 1.97
CA PRO A 229 -3.07 20.36 0.58
C PRO A 229 -2.24 19.10 0.32
N ARG A 230 -1.63 18.50 1.36
CA ARG A 230 -0.84 17.27 1.29
C ARG A 230 -1.69 16.00 1.16
N LEU A 231 -3.00 16.13 1.33
CA LEU A 231 -3.98 15.04 1.19
C LEU A 231 -4.94 15.25 0.01
N ARG A 232 -5.00 16.47 -0.50
CA ARG A 232 -5.94 16.88 -1.53
C ARG A 232 -5.67 16.13 -2.84
N HIS A 233 -6.68 15.38 -3.25
CA HIS A 233 -6.69 14.58 -4.47
C HIS A 233 -6.51 15.42 -5.73
N ASN A 234 -5.67 14.92 -6.64
CA ASN A 234 -5.40 15.49 -7.95
C ASN A 234 -6.26 14.81 -9.00
N ILE A 235 -7.42 15.39 -9.28
CA ILE A 235 -8.37 14.88 -10.29
C ILE A 235 -7.82 14.90 -11.72
N TYR A 236 -6.75 15.66 -11.99
CA TYR A 236 -6.20 15.79 -13.35
C TYR A 236 -5.16 14.72 -13.70
N ALA A 237 -4.63 14.01 -12.71
CA ALA A 237 -3.66 12.94 -12.94
C ALA A 237 -4.31 11.77 -13.70
N PRO A 238 -3.79 11.33 -14.86
CA PRO A 238 -4.36 10.22 -15.64
C PRO A 238 -3.96 8.84 -15.08
N ASN A 239 -4.06 8.65 -13.76
CA ASN A 239 -3.80 7.35 -13.13
C ASN A 239 -5.02 6.42 -13.23
N LYS A 240 -4.80 5.13 -12.91
CA LYS A 240 -5.82 4.10 -13.01
C LYS A 240 -7.01 4.37 -12.08
N GLN A 241 -6.76 4.86 -10.87
CA GLN A 241 -7.81 5.26 -9.93
C GLN A 241 -8.75 6.30 -10.56
N ASN A 242 -8.22 7.42 -11.06
CA ASN A 242 -9.03 8.47 -11.67
C ASN A 242 -9.83 7.98 -12.88
N ILE A 243 -9.21 7.19 -13.74
CA ILE A 243 -9.87 6.69 -14.95
C ILE A 243 -10.97 5.66 -14.63
N GLN A 244 -10.73 4.75 -13.69
CA GLN A 244 -11.69 3.67 -13.37
C GLN A 244 -12.77 4.10 -12.39
N CYS A 245 -12.50 5.10 -11.54
CA CYS A 245 -13.39 5.55 -10.48
C CYS A 245 -14.07 6.90 -10.75
N ASN A 246 -14.15 7.34 -12.01
CA ASN A 246 -14.74 8.64 -12.38
C ASN A 246 -14.12 9.80 -11.59
N TYR A 247 -12.78 9.83 -11.51
CA TYR A 247 -11.98 10.87 -10.87
C TYR A 247 -12.14 11.00 -9.35
N ARG A 248 -12.85 10.06 -8.72
CA ARG A 248 -13.00 10.00 -7.26
C ARG A 248 -11.68 9.62 -6.61
N SER A 249 -11.39 10.27 -5.47
CA SER A 249 -10.21 9.93 -4.69
C SER A 249 -10.31 8.53 -4.12
N THR A 250 -9.17 7.92 -3.78
CA THR A 250 -9.15 6.63 -3.09
C THR A 250 -10.01 6.66 -1.83
N TRP A 251 -9.87 7.69 -1.00
CA TRP A 251 -10.66 7.80 0.24
C TRP A 251 -12.17 7.87 -0.01
N GLU A 252 -12.62 8.61 -1.02
CA GLU A 252 -14.04 8.71 -1.37
C GLU A 252 -14.63 7.34 -1.78
N VAL A 253 -13.83 6.49 -2.43
CA VAL A 253 -14.24 5.12 -2.73
C VAL A 253 -14.33 4.27 -1.46
N ILE A 254 -13.34 4.37 -0.59
CA ILE A 254 -13.30 3.65 0.69
C ILE A 254 -14.50 4.02 1.56
N GLU A 255 -14.75 5.32 1.80
CA GLU A 255 -15.85 5.77 2.67
C GLU A 255 -17.24 5.43 2.12
N SER A 256 -17.35 5.27 0.80
CA SER A 256 -18.61 4.85 0.16
C SER A 256 -18.91 3.35 0.34
N ASN A 257 -17.95 2.57 0.84
CA ASN A 257 -18.11 1.14 1.07
C ASN A 257 -19.12 0.87 2.20
N ARG A 258 -19.81 -0.28 2.13
CA ARG A 258 -20.76 -0.71 3.14
C ARG A 258 -20.16 -0.82 4.56
N ASP A 259 -18.85 -0.98 4.66
CA ASP A 259 -18.13 -1.04 5.93
C ASP A 259 -18.24 0.26 6.73
N PHE A 260 -18.55 1.37 6.07
CA PHE A 260 -18.71 2.70 6.66
C PHE A 260 -20.17 3.17 6.66
N LYS A 261 -21.08 2.41 6.02
CA LYS A 261 -22.52 2.71 6.02
C LYS A 261 -23.13 1.96 7.22
N ASN A 262 -23.67 2.72 8.19
CA ASN A 262 -24.24 2.30 9.49
C ASN A 262 -23.34 2.49 10.73
N GLN A 263 -22.51 3.53 10.76
CA GLN A 263 -21.93 4.02 12.02
C GLN A 263 -22.88 5.00 12.72
#